data_AF-A0A7D5K9G6-F1
#
_entry.id   AF-A0A7D5K9G6-F1
#
_cell.length_a   1.000
_cell.length_b   1.000
_cell.length_c   1.000
_cell.angle_alpha   90.00
_cell.angle_beta   90.00
_cell.angle_gamma   90.00
#
_symmetry.space_group_name_H-M   'P 1'
#
loop_
_entity.id
_entity.type
_entity.pdbx_description
1 polymer ?
#
loop_
_entity_poly.entity_id
_entity_poly.type
_entity_poly.pdbx_seq_one_letter_code
_entity_poly.pdbx_strand_id
1 'polypeptide(L)'
;MLPRRRLTLAAALLAGKGLDAVSTVVVLSLSDSVRESVPLSRALMAAFGPVGGMAVLTVVTMVVVGLLAESGVLVDRITDGGTPDWYVPGLRATVYLGCATWFGLVGLWNLSHLL
;
A
#
# COMPACT_ATOMS: atom_id res chain seq x y z
N MET A 1 -13.07 7.70 -28.67
CA MET A 1 -13.21 6.53 -27.78
C MET A 1 -11.96 6.43 -26.92
N LEU A 2 -12.01 6.80 -25.63
CA LEU A 2 -10.87 6.59 -24.74
C LEU A 2 -10.60 5.07 -24.66
N PRO A 3 -9.35 4.61 -24.88
CA PRO A 3 -9.05 3.19 -24.96
C PRO A 3 -9.40 2.56 -23.62
N ARG A 4 -10.26 1.52 -23.64
CA ARG A 4 -10.86 0.85 -22.46
C ARG A 4 -9.91 0.70 -21.27
N ARG A 5 -8.62 0.41 -21.54
CA ARG A 5 -7.51 0.33 -20.58
C ARG A 5 -7.33 1.56 -19.67
N ARG A 6 -7.41 2.78 -20.22
CA ARG A 6 -7.24 4.02 -19.43
C ARG A 6 -8.42 4.24 -18.48
N LEU A 7 -9.61 3.83 -18.90
CA LEU A 7 -10.82 3.91 -18.10
C LEU A 7 -10.78 2.89 -16.95
N THR A 8 -10.28 1.67 -17.21
CA THR A 8 -10.07 0.65 -16.17
C THR A 8 -9.01 1.09 -15.17
N LEU A 9 -7.92 1.69 -15.64
CA LEU A 9 -6.87 2.26 -14.77
C LEU A 9 -7.38 3.41 -13.92
N ALA A 10 -8.17 4.33 -14.49
CA ALA A 10 -8.78 5.43 -13.76
C ALA A 10 -9.79 4.93 -12.72
N ALA A 11 -10.61 3.94 -13.06
CA ALA A 11 -11.54 3.31 -12.12
C ALA A 11 -10.81 2.60 -10.98
N ALA A 12 -9.73 1.86 -11.27
CA ALA A 12 -8.90 1.23 -10.25
C ALA A 12 -8.20 2.25 -9.35
N LEU A 13 -7.73 3.37 -9.92
CA LEU A 13 -7.15 4.49 -9.16
C LEU A 13 -8.18 5.14 -8.23
N LEU A 14 -9.39 5.42 -8.73
CA LEU A 14 -10.46 6.02 -7.95
C LEU A 14 -10.96 5.06 -6.85
N ALA A 15 -11.11 3.77 -7.16
CA ALA A 15 -11.48 2.76 -6.18
C ALA A 15 -10.40 2.59 -5.10
N GLY A 16 -9.12 2.54 -5.50
CA GLY A 16 -8.00 2.50 -4.56
C GLY A 16 -7.95 3.73 -3.66
N LYS A 17 -8.16 4.93 -4.20
CA LYS A 17 -8.23 6.17 -3.42
C LYS A 17 -9.46 6.25 -2.52
N GLY A 18 -10.60 5.72 -2.95
CA GLY A 18 -11.80 5.60 -2.12
C GLY A 18 -11.60 4.64 -0.96
N LEU A 19 -11.01 3.47 -1.21
CA LEU A 19 -10.66 2.48 -0.17
C LEU A 19 -9.61 3.03 0.80
N ASP A 20 -8.64 3.81 0.32
CA ASP A 20 -7.64 4.49 1.16
C ASP A 20 -8.28 5.57 2.05
N ALA A 21 -9.25 6.33 1.53
CA ALA A 21 -10.02 7.30 2.31
C ALA A 21 -10.90 6.63 3.37
N VAL A 22 -11.61 5.55 3.02
CA VAL A 22 -12.42 4.76 3.96
C VAL A 22 -11.51 4.11 5.02
N SER A 23 -10.37 3.57 4.62
CA SER A 23 -9.37 3.01 5.53
C SER A 23 -8.82 4.07 6.48
N THR A 24 -8.56 5.27 5.99
CA THR A 24 -8.12 6.40 6.82
C THR A 24 -9.19 6.78 7.83
N VAL A 25 -10.46 6.88 7.41
CA VAL A 25 -11.59 7.20 8.33
C VAL A 25 -11.77 6.10 9.39
N VAL A 26 -11.68 4.83 9.00
CA VAL A 26 -11.85 3.71 9.93
C VAL A 26 -10.65 3.52 10.87
N VAL A 27 -9.43 3.76 10.39
CA VAL A 27 -8.24 3.84 11.26
C VAL A 27 -8.34 5.01 12.23
N LEU A 28 -8.87 6.15 11.81
CA LEU A 28 -9.13 7.28 12.69
C LEU A 28 -10.27 7.01 13.69
N SER A 29 -11.28 6.22 13.33
CA SER A 29 -12.34 5.80 14.25
C SER A 29 -11.90 4.66 15.19
N LEU A 30 -10.94 3.85 14.78
CA LEU A 30 -10.26 2.82 15.59
C LEU A 30 -8.99 3.35 16.28
N SER A 31 -8.76 4.66 16.24
CA SER A 31 -7.57 5.36 16.75
C SER A 31 -7.14 4.88 18.14
N ASP A 32 -8.10 4.57 19.01
CA ASP A 32 -7.81 4.15 20.37
C ASP A 32 -7.22 2.72 20.45
N SER A 33 -7.51 1.83 19.49
CA SER A 33 -6.90 0.49 19.39
C SER A 33 -5.64 0.43 18.51
N VAL A 34 -5.52 1.28 17.48
CA VAL A 34 -4.33 1.32 16.60
C VAL A 34 -3.14 2.03 17.27
N ARG A 35 -3.41 2.96 18.21
CA ARG A 35 -2.37 3.60 19.03
C ARG A 35 -1.48 2.60 19.75
N GLU A 36 -1.95 1.40 20.05
CA GLU A 36 -1.20 0.39 20.79
C GLU A 36 -0.22 -0.44 19.94
N SER A 37 -0.38 -0.53 18.62
CA SER A 37 0.24 -1.63 17.85
C SER A 37 1.43 -1.27 16.94
N VAL A 38 1.79 -0.01 16.71
CA VAL A 38 3.04 0.32 16.00
C VAL A 38 3.70 1.60 16.55
N PRO A 39 4.92 1.54 17.13
CA PRO A 39 5.58 2.72 17.71
C PRO A 39 5.85 3.82 16.68
N LEU A 40 6.07 3.47 15.41
CA LEU A 40 6.26 4.42 14.30
C LEU A 40 4.98 5.21 13.99
N SER A 41 3.82 4.56 13.91
CA SER A 41 2.56 5.26 13.62
C SER A 41 2.21 6.23 14.74
N ARG A 42 2.44 5.84 16.00
CA ARG A 42 2.27 6.71 17.17
C ARG A 42 3.19 7.94 17.12
N ALA A 43 4.47 7.74 16.83
CA ALA A 43 5.43 8.84 16.73
C ALA A 43 5.05 9.83 15.61
N LEU A 44 4.63 9.32 14.45
CA LEU A 44 4.20 10.15 13.33
C LEU A 44 2.90 10.89 13.63
N MET A 45 1.91 10.24 14.25
CA MET A 45 0.67 10.90 14.65
C MET A 45 0.89 11.95 15.76
N ALA A 46 1.85 11.72 16.66
CA ALA A 46 2.22 12.69 17.68
C ALA A 46 2.91 13.92 17.08
N ALA A 47 3.77 13.72 16.07
CA ALA A 47 4.51 14.80 15.43
C ALA A 47 3.68 15.61 14.42
N PHE A 48 2.79 14.96 13.66
CA PHE A 48 2.11 15.57 12.51
C PHE A 48 0.58 15.59 12.65
N GLY A 49 0.04 15.20 13.81
CA GLY A 49 -1.38 14.96 14.01
C GLY A 49 -1.87 13.67 13.33
N PRO A 50 -3.12 13.24 13.56
CA PRO A 50 -3.63 11.96 13.04
C PRO A 50 -3.60 11.87 11.51
N VAL A 51 -4.09 12.91 10.83
CA VAL A 51 -4.16 12.96 9.36
C VAL A 51 -2.76 13.08 8.74
N GLY A 52 -1.93 13.99 9.25
CA GLY A 52 -0.57 14.19 8.76
C GLY A 52 0.32 12.97 9.01
N GLY A 53 0.19 12.35 10.18
CA GLY A 53 0.92 11.13 10.54
C GLY A 53 0.57 9.95 9.63
N MET A 54 -0.72 9.78 9.31
CA MET A 54 -1.16 8.77 8.34
C MET A 54 -0.66 9.06 6.93
N ALA A 55 -0.70 10.32 6.47
CA ALA A 55 -0.20 10.68 5.14
C ALA A 55 1.30 10.37 5.00
N VAL A 56 2.11 10.70 6.01
CA VAL A 56 3.55 10.37 6.05
C VAL A 56 3.75 8.86 6.05
N LEU A 57 3.00 8.13 6.87
CA LEU A 57 3.08 6.67 6.94
C LEU A 57 2.75 6.01 5.60
N THR A 58 1.74 6.52 4.88
CA THR A 58 1.39 6.06 3.54
C THR A 58 2.53 6.28 2.56
N VAL A 59 3.15 7.47 2.55
CA VAL A 59 4.31 7.76 1.68
C VAL A 59 5.48 6.81 1.98
N VAL A 60 5.82 6.63 3.26
CA VAL A 60 6.88 5.70 3.69
C VAL A 60 6.56 4.28 3.23
N THR A 61 5.32 3.84 3.39
CA THR A 61 4.87 2.51 2.95
C THR A 61 5.03 2.35 1.44
N MET A 62 4.62 3.35 0.64
CA MET A 62 4.79 3.30 -0.82
C MET A 62 6.27 3.20 -1.23
N VAL A 63 7.15 3.93 -0.55
CA VAL A 63 8.60 3.87 -0.79
C VAL A 63 9.16 2.48 -0.44
N VAL A 64 8.83 1.94 0.73
CA VAL A 64 9.30 0.61 1.17
C VAL A 64 8.80 -0.48 0.24
N VAL A 65 7.53 -0.46 -0.16
CA VAL A 65 6.96 -1.42 -1.11
C VAL A 65 7.65 -1.32 -2.48
N GLY A 66 7.92 -0.10 -2.97
CA GLY A 66 8.66 0.11 -4.21
C GLY A 66 10.08 -0.45 -4.13
N LEU A 67 10.81 -0.18 -3.05
CA LEU A 67 12.14 -0.74 -2.82
C LEU A 67 12.11 -2.27 -2.75
N LEU A 68 11.09 -2.85 -2.10
CA LEU A 68 10.92 -4.30 -2.03
C LEU A 68 10.64 -4.90 -3.40
N ALA A 69 9.80 -4.27 -4.22
CA ALA A 69 9.53 -4.70 -5.59
C ALA A 69 10.80 -4.65 -6.45
N GLU A 70 11.63 -3.63 -6.26
CA GLU A 70 12.89 -3.45 -6.98
C GLU A 70 14.06 -4.28 -6.41
N SER A 71 13.93 -4.85 -5.21
CA SER A 71 14.99 -5.64 -4.56
C SER A 71 15.43 -6.85 -5.39
N GLY A 72 14.56 -7.39 -6.23
CA GLY A 72 14.90 -8.48 -7.16
C GLY A 72 16.02 -8.11 -8.13
N VAL A 73 16.13 -6.84 -8.53
CA VAL A 73 17.23 -6.36 -9.39
C VAL A 73 18.56 -6.38 -8.64
N LEU A 74 18.55 -6.04 -7.36
CA LEU A 74 19.75 -6.09 -6.53
C LEU A 74 20.20 -7.54 -6.32
N VAL A 75 19.26 -8.45 -6.05
CA VAL A 75 19.55 -9.88 -5.92
C VAL A 75 20.12 -10.44 -7.22
N ASP A 76 19.49 -10.15 -8.36
CA ASP A 76 19.96 -10.60 -9.67
C ASP A 76 21.40 -10.15 -9.96
N ARG A 77 21.72 -8.89 -9.63
CA ARG A 77 23.09 -8.36 -9.74
C ARG A 77 24.08 -9.05 -8.80
N ILE A 78 23.69 -9.35 -7.56
CA ILE A 78 24.57 -10.03 -6.59
C ILE A 78 24.86 -11.47 -7.04
N THR A 79 23.94 -12.09 -7.77
CA THR A 79 24.09 -13.44 -8.33
C THR A 79 24.69 -13.45 -9.74
N ASP A 80 25.24 -12.34 -10.23
CA ASP A 80 25.77 -12.20 -11.60
C ASP A 80 24.81 -12.67 -12.70
N GLY A 81 23.51 -12.38 -12.56
CA GLY A 81 22.48 -12.79 -13.53
C GLY A 81 22.07 -14.26 -13.43
N GLY A 82 22.44 -14.95 -12.34
CA GLY A 82 22.06 -16.34 -12.09
C GLY A 82 20.60 -16.55 -11.71
N THR A 83 19.79 -15.48 -11.60
CA THR A 83 18.35 -15.64 -11.34
C THR A 83 17.57 -15.95 -12.63
N PRO A 84 16.49 -16.74 -12.56
CA PRO A 84 15.64 -16.97 -13.72
C PRO A 84 15.06 -15.68 -14.30
N ASP A 85 14.83 -15.61 -15.61
CA ASP A 85 14.28 -14.41 -16.30
C ASP A 85 12.95 -13.91 -15.71
N TRP A 86 12.17 -14.80 -15.09
CA TRP A 86 10.90 -14.46 -14.46
C TRP A 86 11.04 -13.91 -13.03
N TYR A 87 12.21 -14.00 -12.41
CA TYR A 87 12.40 -13.69 -10.98
C TYR A 87 12.11 -12.22 -10.66
N VAL A 88 12.77 -11.29 -11.34
CA VAL A 88 12.56 -9.84 -11.16
C VAL A 88 11.11 -9.42 -11.48
N PRO A 89 10.54 -9.73 -12.66
CA PRO A 89 9.16 -9.35 -12.96
C PRO A 89 8.14 -10.06 -12.05
N GLY A 90 8.41 -11.31 -11.67
CA GLY A 90 7.58 -12.09 -10.75
C GLY A 90 7.54 -11.47 -9.36
N LEU A 91 8.69 -11.14 -8.78
CA LEU A 91 8.79 -10.47 -7.49
C LEU A 91 8.04 -9.14 -7.48
N ARG A 92 8.24 -8.30 -8.49
CA ARG A 92 7.50 -7.03 -8.64
C ARG A 92 6.00 -7.26 -8.67
N ALA A 93 5.54 -8.19 -9.49
CA ALA A 93 4.13 -8.50 -9.62
C ALA A 93 3.54 -9.00 -8.30
N THR A 94 4.22 -9.91 -7.61
CA THR A 94 3.80 -10.45 -6.31
C THR A 94 3.71 -9.36 -5.24
N VAL A 95 4.72 -8.49 -5.16
CA VAL A 95 4.73 -7.39 -4.17
C VAL A 95 3.57 -6.43 -4.44
N TYR A 96 3.40 -5.96 -5.68
CA TYR A 96 2.31 -5.03 -6.00
C TYR A 96 0.92 -5.65 -5.87
N LEU A 97 0.72 -6.89 -6.34
CA LEU A 97 -0.55 -7.59 -6.19
C LEU A 97 -0.86 -7.90 -4.73
N GLY A 98 0.12 -8.38 -3.96
CA GLY A 98 -0.04 -8.64 -2.53
C GLY A 98 -0.46 -7.38 -1.77
N CYS A 99 0.19 -6.25 -2.04
CA CYS A 99 -0.22 -4.96 -1.46
C CYS A 99 -1.62 -4.55 -1.91
N ALA A 100 -1.94 -4.65 -3.20
CA ALA A 100 -3.26 -4.30 -3.72
C ALA A 100 -4.37 -5.17 -3.11
N THR A 101 -4.15 -6.48 -2.98
CA THR A 101 -5.06 -7.41 -2.31
C THR A 101 -5.24 -7.05 -0.85
N TRP A 102 -4.15 -6.80 -0.12
CA TRP A 102 -4.21 -6.42 1.29
C TRP A 102 -5.00 -5.14 1.52
N PHE A 103 -4.68 -4.06 0.79
CA PHE A 103 -5.41 -2.79 0.90
C PHE A 103 -6.87 -2.92 0.46
N GLY A 104 -7.15 -3.76 -0.55
CA GLY A 104 -8.51 -4.10 -0.96
C GLY A 104 -9.30 -4.78 0.17
N LEU A 105 -8.73 -5.79 0.81
CA LEU A 105 -9.35 -6.51 1.92
C LEU A 105 -9.58 -5.60 3.13
N VAL A 106 -8.58 -4.80 3.51
CA VAL A 106 -8.70 -3.83 4.61
C VAL A 106 -9.79 -2.81 4.30
N GLY A 107 -9.85 -2.27 3.09
CA GLY A 107 -10.88 -1.32 2.71
C GLY A 107 -12.28 -1.93 2.67
N LEU A 108 -12.43 -3.19 2.23
CA LEU A 108 -13.71 -3.92 2.28
C LEU A 108 -14.16 -4.19 3.73
N TRP A 109 -13.23 -4.62 4.59
CA TRP A 109 -13.48 -4.81 6.01
C TRP A 109 -13.91 -3.51 6.69
N ASN A 110 -13.23 -2.42 6.38
CA ASN A 110 -13.57 -1.11 6.91
C ASN A 110 -14.94 -0.63 6.41
N LEU A 111 -15.25 -0.85 5.14
CA LEU A 111 -16.58 -0.55 4.58
C LEU A 111 -17.69 -1.36 5.28
N SER A 112 -17.44 -2.64 5.60
CA SER A 112 -18.43 -3.46 6.30
C SER A 112 -18.71 -3.02 7.73
N HIS A 113 -17.82 -2.23 8.34
CA HIS A 113 -18.05 -1.63 9.66
C HIS A 113 -18.83 -0.30 9.59
N LEU A 114 -19.02 0.24 8.39
CA LEU A 114 -19.80 1.47 8.15
C LEU A 114 -21.24 1.19 7.67
N LEU A 115 -21.56 -0.07 7.35
CA LEU A 115 -22.89 -0.56 6.93
C LEU A 115 -23.58 -1.26 8.11
#